data_AF-A0A3A4PYI9-F1
#
_entry.id   AF-A0A3A4PYI9-F1
#
_cell.length_a   1.000
_cell.length_b   1.000
_cell.length_c   1.000
_cell.angle_alpha   90.00
_cell.angle_beta   90.00
_cell.angle_gamma   90.00
#
_symmetry.space_group_name_H-M   'P 1'
#
loop_
_entity.id
_entity.type
_entity.pdbx_description
1 polymer ?
#
loop_
_entity_poly.entity_id
_entity_poly.type
_entity_poly.pdbx_seq_one_letter_code
_entity_poly.pdbx_strand_id
1 'polypeptide(L)'
;FDGGCVRVGTPVAAQVSARNGLLDEDPGVLVRDSYGEGWIVDLCHVEESELAQLMSADAARRQARLDLRLFRRRIALHLLADDSDIGPPLSDEVELPSDPWHVLGGAAYPELVRELVH
;
A
#
# COMPACT_ATOMS: atom_id res chain seq x y z
N PHE A 1 5.53 0.98 -10.16
CA PHE A 1 4.85 2.22 -9.72
C PHE A 1 5.09 3.25 -10.81
N ASP A 2 4.14 3.45 -11.73
CA ASP A 2 4.28 4.50 -12.74
C ASP A 2 4.00 5.87 -12.09
N GLY A 3 5.04 6.71 -11.99
CA GLY A 3 4.92 8.13 -11.62
C GLY A 3 4.41 8.42 -10.20
N GLY A 4 4.54 7.49 -9.25
CA GLY A 4 4.06 7.69 -7.87
C GLY A 4 2.53 7.69 -7.72
N CYS A 5 1.80 7.22 -8.73
CA CYS A 5 0.36 7.10 -8.70
C CYS A 5 -0.07 5.68 -8.27
N VAL A 6 -1.12 5.58 -7.46
CA VAL A 6 -1.77 4.32 -7.08
C VAL A 6 -3.22 4.36 -7.53
N ARG A 7 -3.62 3.37 -8.33
CA ARG A 7 -5.03 3.16 -8.69
C ARG A 7 -5.72 2.37 -7.59
N VAL A 8 -6.83 2.93 -7.08
CA VAL A 8 -7.67 2.26 -6.09
C VAL A 8 -8.92 1.76 -6.80
N GLY A 9 -9.15 0.45 -6.76
CA GLY A 9 -10.37 -0.16 -7.28
C GLY A 9 -11.52 -0.05 -6.29
N THR A 10 -12.75 -0.01 -6.79
CA THR A 10 -13.94 -0.14 -5.95
C THR A 10 -14.03 -1.57 -5.40
N PRO A 11 -14.29 -1.76 -4.09
CA PRO A 11 -14.27 -3.09 -3.49
C PRO A 11 -15.47 -3.97 -3.91
N VAL A 12 -16.57 -3.34 -4.33
CA VAL A 12 -17.85 -3.97 -4.71
C VAL A 12 -18.50 -3.15 -5.83
N ALA A 13 -19.48 -3.73 -6.53
CA ALA A 13 -20.29 -2.98 -7.47
C ALA A 13 -21.20 -2.03 -6.70
N ALA A 14 -21.12 -0.73 -7.00
CA ALA A 14 -21.85 0.29 -6.27
C ALA A 14 -21.97 1.57 -7.09
N GLN A 15 -22.85 2.46 -6.65
CA GLN A 15 -22.93 3.83 -7.16
C GLN A 15 -22.23 4.79 -6.20
N VAL A 16 -21.46 5.74 -6.72
CA VAL A 16 -20.87 6.81 -5.91
C VAL A 16 -21.96 7.78 -5.50
N SER A 17 -22.15 7.96 -4.19
CA SER A 17 -23.10 8.93 -3.63
C SER A 17 -22.43 10.26 -3.30
N ALA A 18 -21.17 10.23 -2.85
CA ALA A 18 -20.40 11.43 -2.56
C ALA A 18 -18.90 11.22 -2.78
N ARG A 19 -18.18 12.33 -2.97
CA ARG A 19 -16.71 12.41 -3.00
C ARG A 19 -16.27 13.35 -1.89
N ASN A 20 -15.17 13.02 -1.22
CA ASN A 20 -14.63 13.88 -0.17
C ASN A 20 -13.95 15.11 -0.78
N GLY A 21 -14.64 16.26 -0.71
CA GLY A 21 -14.09 17.54 -1.19
C GLY A 21 -12.87 18.03 -0.39
N LEU A 22 -12.71 17.59 0.87
CA LEU A 22 -11.56 17.97 1.70
C LEU A 22 -10.24 17.52 1.08
N LEU A 23 -10.23 16.41 0.34
CA LEU A 23 -9.01 15.91 -0.29
C LEU A 23 -8.52 16.78 -1.46
N ASP A 24 -9.38 17.63 -2.03
CA ASP A 24 -8.94 18.61 -3.04
C ASP A 24 -8.22 19.81 -2.38
N GLU A 25 -8.53 20.09 -1.11
CA GLU A 25 -7.94 21.21 -0.34
C GLU A 25 -6.73 20.77 0.50
N ASP A 26 -6.83 19.63 1.18
CA ASP A 26 -5.77 19.03 1.99
C ASP A 26 -5.69 17.50 1.75
N PRO A 27 -4.95 17.07 0.71
CA PRO A 27 -4.69 15.66 0.44
C PRO A 27 -3.98 14.94 1.60
N GLY A 28 -3.29 15.68 2.48
CA GLY A 28 -2.54 15.11 3.60
C GLY A 28 -3.42 14.47 4.66
N VAL A 29 -4.71 14.82 4.72
CA VAL A 29 -5.70 14.18 5.62
C VAL A 29 -5.78 12.67 5.37
N LEU A 30 -5.65 12.22 4.12
CA LEU A 30 -5.68 10.79 3.78
C LEU A 30 -4.64 9.97 4.54
N VAL A 31 -3.47 10.56 4.82
CA VAL A 31 -2.37 9.91 5.55
C VAL A 31 -2.55 10.06 7.06
N ARG A 32 -3.04 11.21 7.53
CA ARG A 32 -3.16 11.52 8.96
C ARG A 32 -4.36 10.85 9.63
N ASP A 33 -5.48 10.72 8.91
CA ASP A 33 -6.74 10.17 9.41
C ASP A 33 -7.51 9.40 8.32
N SER A 34 -6.94 8.30 7.85
CA SER A 34 -7.40 7.54 6.67
C SER A 34 -8.82 6.96 6.78
N TYR A 35 -9.32 6.75 8.00
CA TYR A 35 -10.63 6.15 8.27
C TYR A 35 -11.63 7.12 8.93
N GLY A 36 -11.18 8.32 9.30
CA GLY A 36 -12.04 9.41 9.76
C GLY A 36 -12.26 10.41 8.63
N GLU A 37 -11.65 11.60 8.71
CA GLU A 37 -11.83 12.66 7.72
C GLU A 37 -11.22 12.36 6.35
N GLY A 38 -10.34 11.35 6.25
CA GLY A 38 -9.64 10.95 5.03
C GLY A 38 -10.37 9.95 4.14
N TRP A 39 -11.69 9.75 4.31
CA TRP A 39 -12.48 8.93 3.38
C TRP A 39 -12.39 9.48 1.94
N ILE A 40 -12.51 8.62 0.93
CA ILE A 40 -12.29 9.02 -0.48
C ILE A 40 -13.63 9.23 -1.21
N VAL A 41 -14.50 8.21 -1.15
CA VAL A 41 -15.83 8.21 -1.76
C VAL A 41 -16.80 7.49 -0.83
N ASP A 42 -18.05 7.94 -0.84
CA ASP A 42 -19.17 7.21 -0.27
C ASP A 42 -19.89 6.45 -1.38
N LEU A 43 -20.28 5.22 -1.06
CA LEU A 43 -20.92 4.29 -1.97
C LEU A 43 -22.34 3.97 -1.49
N CYS A 44 -23.28 3.86 -2.43
CA CYS A 44 -24.65 3.44 -2.18
C CYS A 44 -25.07 2.33 -3.14
N HIS A 45 -26.27 1.76 -2.90
CA HIS A 45 -26.80 0.62 -3.65
C HIS A 45 -25.86 -0.58 -3.66
N VAL A 46 -25.24 -0.86 -2.52
CA VAL A 46 -24.33 -2.00 -2.35
C VAL A 46 -25.13 -3.25 -2.07
N GLU A 47 -24.84 -4.32 -2.80
CA GLU A 47 -25.41 -5.65 -2.57
C GLU A 47 -24.75 -6.32 -1.36
N GLU A 48 -25.55 -6.71 -0.36
CA GLU A 48 -25.05 -7.32 0.88
C GLU A 48 -24.25 -8.62 0.61
N SER A 49 -24.62 -9.35 -0.44
CA SER A 49 -23.93 -10.58 -0.85
C SER A 49 -22.51 -10.33 -1.38
N GLU A 50 -22.21 -9.14 -1.89
CA GLU A 50 -20.86 -8.74 -2.28
C GLU A 50 -20.04 -8.33 -1.05
N LEU A 51 -20.65 -7.65 -0.07
CA LEU A 51 -19.99 -7.31 1.20
C LEU A 51 -19.55 -8.56 1.96
N ALA A 52 -20.36 -9.62 1.94
CA ALA A 52 -20.03 -10.90 2.58
C ALA A 52 -18.79 -11.60 1.98
N GLN A 53 -18.38 -11.24 0.76
CA GLN A 53 -17.18 -11.78 0.10
C GLN A 53 -15.91 -11.00 0.47
N LEU A 54 -16.04 -9.83 1.08
CA LEU A 54 -14.90 -9.04 1.51
C LEU A 54 -14.18 -9.68 2.70
N MET A 55 -12.88 -9.42 2.79
CA MET A 55 -12.10 -9.86 3.93
C MET A 55 -12.59 -9.17 5.21
N SER A 56 -12.70 -9.94 6.29
CA SER A 56 -12.92 -9.35 7.60
C SER A 56 -11.73 -8.47 8.01
N ALA A 57 -11.99 -7.50 8.89
CA ALA A 57 -10.94 -6.58 9.38
C ALA A 57 -9.74 -7.34 9.97
N ASP A 58 -9.97 -8.44 10.69
CA ASP A 58 -8.88 -9.23 11.28
C ASP A 58 -8.08 -10.01 10.24
N ALA A 59 -8.75 -10.53 9.19
CA ALA A 59 -8.06 -11.18 8.09
C ALA A 59 -7.20 -10.17 7.31
N ALA A 60 -7.75 -9.00 6.99
CA ALA A 60 -7.02 -7.93 6.31
C ALA A 60 -5.81 -7.45 7.12
N ARG A 61 -5.94 -7.25 8.45
CA ARG A 61 -4.82 -6.90 9.33
C ARG A 61 -3.73 -7.96 9.35
N ARG A 62 -4.10 -9.24 9.38
CA ARG A 62 -3.11 -10.34 9.33
C ARG A 62 -2.37 -10.34 7.99
N GLN A 63 -3.09 -10.20 6.89
CA GLN A 63 -2.51 -10.15 5.55
C GLN A 63 -1.54 -8.97 5.40
N ALA A 64 -1.97 -7.76 5.76
CA ALA A 64 -1.14 -6.55 5.69
C ALA A 64 0.17 -6.68 6.50
N ARG A 65 0.12 -7.34 7.68
CA ARG A 65 1.33 -7.61 8.48
C ARG A 65 2.29 -8.57 7.78
N LEU A 66 1.78 -9.59 7.10
CA LEU A 66 2.60 -10.53 6.34
C LEU A 66 3.20 -9.84 5.11
N ASP A 67 2.40 -9.07 4.38
CA ASP A 67 2.86 -8.31 3.22
C ASP A 67 3.96 -7.32 3.60
N LEU A 68 3.81 -6.60 4.71
CA LEU A 68 4.84 -5.69 5.21
C LEU A 68 6.13 -6.43 5.56
N ARG A 69 6.06 -7.60 6.20
CA ARG A 69 7.24 -8.41 6.52
C ARG A 69 7.97 -8.88 5.27
N LEU A 70 7.21 -9.39 4.28
CA LEU A 70 7.77 -9.84 3.01
C LEU A 70 8.41 -8.69 2.23
N PHE A 71 7.74 -7.54 2.22
CA PHE A 71 8.25 -6.33 1.60
C PHE A 71 9.56 -5.88 2.26
N ARG A 72 9.60 -5.75 3.60
CA ARG A 72 10.81 -5.40 4.34
C ARG A 72 11.97 -6.36 4.06
N ARG A 73 11.71 -7.67 4.10
CA ARG A 73 12.71 -8.69 3.77
C ARG A 73 13.24 -8.54 2.35
N ARG A 74 12.37 -8.22 1.39
CA ARG A 74 12.78 -8.01 -0.01
C ARG A 74 13.67 -6.79 -0.14
N ILE A 75 13.33 -5.67 0.50
CA ILE A 75 14.18 -4.48 0.49
C ILE A 75 15.52 -4.76 1.18
N ALA A 76 15.53 -5.46 2.31
CA ALA A 76 16.76 -5.87 2.97
C ALA A 76 17.68 -6.70 2.06
N LEU A 77 17.13 -7.70 1.37
CA LEU A 77 17.89 -8.49 0.40
C LEU A 77 18.39 -7.63 -0.77
N HIS A 78 17.59 -6.66 -1.22
CA HIS A 78 17.98 -5.74 -2.28
C HIS A 78 19.13 -4.81 -1.86
N LEU A 79 19.15 -4.37 -0.60
CA LEU A 79 20.22 -3.54 -0.05
C LEU A 79 21.50 -4.32 0.26
N LEU A 80 21.39 -5.63 0.53
CA LEU A 80 22.53 -6.50 0.85
C LEU A 80 23.16 -7.17 -0.37
N ALA A 81 22.40 -7.38 -1.44
CA ALA A 81 22.96 -7.87 -2.69
C ALA A 81 23.70 -6.72 -3.38
N ASP A 82 24.98 -6.92 -3.72
CA ASP A 82 25.63 -6.09 -4.73
C ASP A 82 24.78 -6.13 -6.01
N ASP A 83 24.71 -5.01 -6.73
CA ASP A 83 23.80 -4.69 -7.87
C ASP A 83 23.63 -5.77 -8.97
N SER A 84 24.39 -6.88 -8.93
CA SER A 84 24.42 -7.96 -9.91
C SER A 84 23.60 -9.23 -9.59
N ASP A 85 23.07 -9.43 -8.37
CA ASP A 85 22.62 -10.79 -7.95
C ASP A 85 21.12 -10.98 -7.68
N ILE A 86 20.27 -10.01 -8.01
CA ILE A 86 18.83 -10.16 -7.78
C ILE A 86 18.19 -10.73 -9.04
N GLY A 87 17.89 -12.03 -8.96
CA GLY A 87 17.20 -12.77 -10.02
C GLY A 87 15.87 -12.13 -10.46
N PRO A 88 15.34 -12.53 -11.62
CA PRO A 88 14.23 -11.85 -12.27
C PRO A 88 12.97 -11.78 -11.36
N PRO A 89 12.17 -10.70 -11.48
CA PRO A 89 10.99 -10.52 -10.66
C PRO A 89 10.01 -11.69 -10.85
N LEU A 90 9.39 -12.13 -9.75
CA LEU A 90 8.41 -13.23 -9.71
C LEU A 90 7.05 -12.88 -10.37
N SER A 91 6.96 -11.72 -11.00
CA SER A 91 5.84 -11.26 -11.80
C SER A 91 6.41 -10.43 -12.94
N ASP A 92 6.13 -10.81 -14.18
CA ASP A 92 6.65 -10.15 -15.40
C ASP A 92 6.25 -8.65 -15.52
N GLU A 93 5.41 -8.12 -14.63
CA GLU A 93 4.81 -6.78 -14.74
C GLU A 93 5.24 -5.77 -13.68
N VAL A 94 6.17 -6.09 -12.77
CA VAL A 94 6.57 -5.15 -11.70
C VAL A 94 7.99 -4.64 -11.94
N GLU A 95 8.08 -3.48 -12.59
CA GLU A 95 9.33 -2.71 -12.63
C GLU A 95 9.81 -2.39 -11.22
N LEU A 96 11.11 -2.65 -10.99
CA LEU A 96 11.81 -2.37 -9.73
C LEU A 96 11.67 -0.88 -9.38
N PRO A 97 11.24 -0.53 -8.15
CA PRO A 97 11.40 0.84 -7.70
C PRO A 97 12.90 1.14 -7.58
N SER A 98 13.35 2.15 -8.30
CA SER A 98 14.76 2.56 -8.44
C SER A 98 15.38 3.15 -7.17
N ASP A 99 14.59 3.41 -6.13
CA ASP A 99 15.10 3.87 -4.84
C ASP A 99 14.28 3.33 -3.65
N PRO A 100 14.83 2.39 -2.85
CA PRO A 100 14.16 1.85 -1.67
C PRO A 100 13.89 2.88 -0.57
N TRP A 101 14.60 4.02 -0.54
CA TRP A 101 14.35 5.12 0.40
C TRP A 101 12.94 5.71 0.23
N HIS A 102 12.51 5.89 -1.01
CA HIS A 102 11.20 6.47 -1.35
C HIS A 102 10.04 5.51 -1.06
N VAL A 103 10.28 4.19 -1.10
CA VAL A 103 9.22 3.19 -0.92
C VAL A 103 8.93 2.91 0.56
N LEU A 104 9.93 3.03 1.43
CA LEU A 104 9.78 2.74 2.85
C LEU A 104 9.24 3.92 3.66
N GLY A 105 9.25 5.14 3.10
CA GLY A 105 9.03 6.38 3.84
C GLY A 105 10.22 6.62 4.78
N GLY A 106 10.98 7.69 4.57
CA GLY A 106 12.35 7.90 5.08
C GLY A 106 12.65 7.68 6.58
N ALA A 107 11.65 7.44 7.44
CA ALA A 107 11.82 6.99 8.82
C ALA A 107 12.02 5.46 8.97
N ALA A 108 11.45 4.63 8.09
CA ALA A 108 11.54 3.17 8.19
C ALA A 108 12.82 2.61 7.55
N TYR A 109 13.44 3.34 6.62
CA TYR A 109 14.71 2.93 6.00
C TYR A 109 15.87 2.86 7.03
N PRO A 110 16.09 3.87 7.90
CA PRO A 110 17.09 3.78 8.96
C PRO A 110 16.88 2.62 9.94
N GLU A 111 15.62 2.28 10.27
CA GLU A 111 15.31 1.14 11.14
C GLU A 111 15.70 -0.18 10.47
N LEU A 112 15.41 -0.31 9.17
CA LEU A 112 15.72 -1.50 8.38
C LEU A 112 17.24 -1.66 8.18
N VAL A 113 17.97 -0.56 7.95
CA VAL A 113 19.44 -0.57 7.91
C VAL A 113 20.03 -0.95 9.28
N ARG A 114 19.46 -0.46 10.38
CA ARG A 114 19.91 -0.83 11.73
C ARG A 114 19.69 -2.32 12.05
N GLU A 115 18.60 -2.90 11.56
CA GLU A 115 18.31 -4.33 11.70
C GLU A 115 19.26 -5.20 10.86
N LEU A 116 19.88 -4.66 9.80
CA LEU A 116 20.82 -5.37 8.93
C LEU A 116 22.29 -5.29 9.36
N VAL A 117 22.66 -4.22 10.08
CA VAL A 117 24.03 -3.96 10.53
C VAL A 117 24.33 -4.58 11.92
N HIS A 118 23.31 -5.13 12.58
CA HIS A 118 23.41 -5.87 13.83
C HIS A 118 22.96 -7.32 13.67
#